data_AF-A0A7S1EI04-F1
#
_entry.id   AF-A0A7S1EI04-F1
#
_cell.length_a   1.000
_cell.length_b   1.000
_cell.length_c   1.000
_cell.angle_alpha   90.00
_cell.angle_beta   90.00
_cell.angle_gamma   90.00
#
_symmetry.space_group_name_H-M   'P 1'
#
loop_
_entity.id
_entity.type
_entity.pdbx_description
1 polymer ?
#
loop_
_entity_poly.entity_id
_entity_poly.type
_entity_poly.pdbx_seq_one_letter_code
_entity_poly.pdbx_strand_id
1 'polypeptide(L)'
;DAEGVREAVKGGADLESGDPRLGFWTALHRASHHGETGCVQLLLKMGADPNAPTKAGYTPMHVAAFADQAAVIDALASGGGDVNAVDDDNLDTPLHSAAEGGSVSAARALVNLGASLSATNVNGQAPCEAAEANAPSAPAWEGGE
;
A
#
# COMPACT_ATOMS: atom_id res chain seq x y z
N ASP A 1 -7.17 13.42 11.04
CA ASP A 1 -6.85 13.18 12.46
C ASP A 1 -7.79 12.15 13.07
N ALA A 2 -7.33 11.46 14.13
CA ALA A 2 -8.03 10.32 14.73
C ALA A 2 -9.35 10.70 15.42
N GLU A 3 -9.48 11.96 15.84
CA GLU A 3 -10.69 12.50 16.45
C GLU A 3 -11.79 12.74 15.39
N GLY A 4 -11.44 13.24 14.21
CA GLY A 4 -12.36 13.29 13.08
C GLY A 4 -12.87 11.90 12.67
N VAL A 5 -11.98 10.90 12.65
CA VAL A 5 -12.34 9.51 12.31
C VAL A 5 -13.35 8.92 13.31
N ARG A 6 -13.10 9.04 14.62
CA ARG A 6 -14.04 8.49 15.64
C ARG A 6 -15.42 9.14 15.55
N GLU A 7 -15.49 10.44 15.28
CA GLU A 7 -16.77 11.15 15.22
C GLU A 7 -17.53 10.80 13.95
N ALA A 8 -16.83 10.64 12.82
CA ALA A 8 -17.45 10.15 11.58
C ALA A 8 -18.08 8.76 11.76
N VAL A 9 -17.36 7.82 12.39
CA VAL A 9 -17.86 6.46 12.63
C VAL A 9 -19.04 6.46 13.60
N LYS A 10 -18.98 7.24 14.69
CA LYS A 10 -20.13 7.41 15.60
C LYS A 10 -21.35 8.03 14.91
N GLY A 11 -21.13 8.90 13.93
CA GLY A 11 -22.17 9.48 13.09
C GLY A 11 -22.77 8.52 12.07
N GLY A 12 -22.33 7.26 12.02
CA GLY A 12 -22.79 6.25 11.08
C GLY A 12 -22.06 6.26 9.74
N ALA A 13 -20.88 6.88 9.65
CA ALA A 13 -20.04 6.75 8.47
C ALA A 13 -19.59 5.30 8.30
N ASP A 14 -19.81 4.76 7.11
CA ASP A 14 -19.32 3.45 6.73
C ASP A 14 -17.80 3.55 6.48
N LEU A 15 -17.04 2.76 7.25
CA LEU A 15 -15.58 2.68 7.19
C LEU A 15 -15.08 2.24 5.81
N GLU A 16 -15.90 1.44 5.13
CA GLU A 16 -15.62 0.87 3.82
C GLU A 16 -16.26 1.68 2.67
N SER A 17 -16.90 2.83 2.98
CA SER A 17 -17.39 3.73 1.93
C SER A 17 -16.22 4.39 1.19
N GLY A 18 -15.74 3.72 0.16
CA GLY A 18 -14.73 4.26 -0.73
C GLY A 18 -15.30 5.42 -1.58
N ASP A 19 -14.58 6.54 -1.71
CA ASP A 19 -15.03 7.62 -2.61
C ASP A 19 -14.92 7.15 -4.08
N PRO A 20 -16.04 7.06 -4.83
CA PRO A 20 -16.02 6.56 -6.21
C PRO A 20 -15.19 7.42 -7.15
N ARG A 21 -14.96 8.70 -6.81
CA ARG A 21 -14.15 9.64 -7.61
C ARG A 21 -12.66 9.48 -7.37
N LEU A 22 -12.28 8.82 -6.28
CA LEU A 22 -10.89 8.56 -5.90
C LEU A 22 -10.54 7.07 -6.02
N GLY A 23 -11.28 6.32 -6.85
CA GLY A 23 -11.03 4.90 -7.04
C GLY A 23 -11.44 4.03 -5.84
N PHE A 24 -12.44 4.45 -5.07
CA PHE A 24 -12.92 3.74 -3.88
C PHE A 24 -11.90 3.71 -2.73
N TRP A 25 -11.14 4.79 -2.56
CA TRP A 25 -10.29 4.95 -1.37
C TRP A 25 -11.13 5.05 -0.10
N THR A 26 -10.95 4.08 0.77
CA THR A 26 -11.50 4.09 2.14
C THR A 26 -10.70 5.03 3.04
N ALA A 27 -11.22 5.30 4.24
CA ALA A 27 -10.49 6.07 5.25
C ALA A 27 -9.13 5.44 5.59
N LEU A 28 -9.04 4.11 5.54
CA LEU A 28 -7.82 3.36 5.81
C LEU A 28 -6.75 3.57 4.73
N HIS A 29 -7.14 3.64 3.45
CA HIS A 29 -6.21 3.98 2.35
C HIS A 29 -5.60 5.36 2.54
N ARG A 30 -6.43 6.36 2.86
CA ARG A 30 -5.96 7.73 3.05
C ARG A 30 -5.04 7.85 4.27
N ALA A 31 -5.42 7.24 5.40
CA ALA A 31 -4.57 7.22 6.59
C ALA A 31 -3.23 6.51 6.31
N SER A 32 -3.26 5.45 5.51
CA SER A 32 -2.07 4.69 5.13
C SER A 32 -1.13 5.49 4.22
N HIS A 33 -1.68 6.22 3.24
CA HIS A 33 -0.91 7.10 2.36
C HIS A 33 -0.20 8.23 3.13
N HIS A 34 -0.85 8.79 4.15
CA HIS A 34 -0.30 9.90 4.92
C HIS A 34 0.56 9.47 6.11
N GLY A 35 0.74 8.17 6.36
CA GLY A 35 1.52 7.70 7.50
C GLY A 35 0.83 7.91 8.85
N GLU A 36 -0.48 8.16 8.88
CA GLU A 36 -1.25 8.45 10.09
C GLU A 36 -1.49 7.16 10.91
N THR A 37 -0.43 6.62 11.50
CA THR A 37 -0.43 5.33 12.22
C THR A 37 -1.50 5.29 13.33
N GLY A 38 -1.72 6.41 14.03
CA GLY A 38 -2.77 6.51 15.05
C GLY A 38 -4.19 6.37 14.48
N CYS A 39 -4.44 6.92 13.30
CA CYS A 39 -5.72 6.77 12.60
C CYS A 39 -5.88 5.34 12.09
N VAL A 40 -4.83 4.75 11.50
CA VAL A 40 -4.82 3.35 11.03
C VAL A 40 -5.17 2.39 12.17
N GLN A 41 -4.48 2.49 13.32
CA GLN A 41 -4.78 1.65 14.47
C GLN A 41 -6.20 1.85 15.02
N LEU A 42 -6.71 3.08 14.99
CA LEU A 42 -8.07 3.37 15.42
C LEU A 42 -9.09 2.73 14.47
N LEU A 43 -8.91 2.87 13.16
CA LEU A 43 -9.77 2.30 12.13
C LEU A 43 -9.81 0.77 12.24
N LEU A 44 -8.66 0.12 12.38
CA LEU A 44 -8.57 -1.32 12.59
C LEU A 44 -9.28 -1.77 13.87
N LYS A 45 -9.14 -1.02 14.97
CA LYS A 45 -9.89 -1.28 16.22
C LYS A 45 -11.40 -1.09 16.08
N MET A 46 -11.83 -0.24 15.16
CA MET A 46 -13.24 -0.02 14.84
C MET A 46 -13.81 -1.09 13.88
N GLY A 47 -12.98 -2.01 13.40
CA GLY A 47 -13.38 -3.09 12.51
C GLY A 47 -13.27 -2.76 11.02
N ALA A 48 -12.48 -1.75 10.64
CA ALA A 48 -12.14 -1.52 9.23
C ALA A 48 -11.38 -2.72 8.66
N ASP A 49 -11.64 -3.08 7.41
CA ASP A 49 -10.99 -4.19 6.75
C ASP A 49 -9.55 -3.80 6.34
N PRO A 50 -8.49 -4.42 6.91
CA PRO A 50 -7.12 -4.14 6.53
C PRO A 50 -6.80 -4.51 5.08
N ASN A 51 -7.63 -5.33 4.43
CA ASN A 51 -7.47 -5.82 3.07
C ASN A 51 -8.49 -5.21 2.10
N ALA A 52 -9.19 -4.15 2.50
CA ALA A 52 -10.18 -3.47 1.67
C ALA A 52 -9.58 -3.13 0.28
N PRO A 53 -10.09 -3.67 -0.83
CA PRO A 53 -9.55 -3.34 -2.14
C PRO A 53 -10.14 -2.02 -2.65
N THR A 54 -9.31 -1.20 -3.29
CA THR A 54 -9.76 -0.12 -4.17
C THR A 54 -10.35 -0.69 -5.46
N LYS A 55 -10.84 0.18 -6.36
CA LYS A 55 -11.33 -0.24 -7.68
C LYS A 55 -10.29 -0.99 -8.53
N ALA A 56 -9.01 -0.69 -8.34
CA ALA A 56 -7.91 -1.34 -9.05
C ALA A 56 -7.32 -2.52 -8.24
N GLY A 57 -7.97 -2.93 -7.14
CA GLY A 57 -7.50 -4.01 -6.28
C GLY A 57 -6.39 -3.62 -5.30
N TYR A 58 -5.88 -2.39 -5.32
CA TYR A 58 -4.91 -1.96 -4.31
C TYR A 58 -5.51 -2.02 -2.92
N THR A 59 -4.78 -2.66 -2.00
CA THR A 59 -5.10 -2.68 -0.57
C THR A 59 -4.43 -1.50 0.15
N PRO A 60 -4.81 -1.19 1.41
CA PRO A 60 -4.13 -0.17 2.21
C PRO A 60 -2.63 -0.42 2.35
N MET A 61 -2.22 -1.69 2.32
CA MET A 61 -0.81 -2.06 2.40
C MET A 61 -0.03 -1.69 1.13
N HIS A 62 -0.62 -1.82 -0.07
CA HIS A 62 0.00 -1.33 -1.31
C HIS A 62 0.25 0.18 -1.22
N VAL A 63 -0.74 0.93 -0.74
CA VAL A 63 -0.65 2.39 -0.61
C VAL A 63 0.39 2.79 0.44
N ALA A 64 0.44 2.12 1.59
CA ALA A 64 1.47 2.35 2.61
C ALA A 64 2.87 2.04 2.07
N ALA A 65 2.98 0.98 1.26
CA ALA A 65 4.22 0.53 0.68
C ALA A 65 4.76 1.51 -0.37
N PHE A 66 3.90 2.02 -1.25
CA PHE A 66 4.26 3.05 -2.21
C PHE A 66 4.70 4.36 -1.56
N ALA A 67 4.10 4.72 -0.41
CA ALA A 67 4.36 5.97 0.30
C ALA A 67 5.48 5.90 1.35
N ASP A 68 6.29 4.83 1.39
CA ASP A 68 7.35 4.54 2.36
C ASP A 68 6.92 4.53 3.84
N GLN A 69 5.67 4.13 4.12
CA GLN A 69 5.10 4.17 5.47
C GLN A 69 5.31 2.86 6.25
N ALA A 70 6.56 2.58 6.63
CA ALA A 70 6.92 1.36 7.35
C ALA A 70 6.11 1.11 8.65
N ALA A 71 5.90 2.16 9.46
CA ALA A 71 5.14 2.05 10.70
C ALA A 71 3.65 1.72 10.47
N VAL A 72 3.09 2.18 9.35
CA VAL A 72 1.73 1.83 8.93
C VAL A 72 1.67 0.38 8.48
N ILE A 73 2.66 -0.09 7.71
CA ILE A 73 2.74 -1.49 7.28
C ILE A 73 2.74 -2.43 8.48
N ASP A 74 3.55 -2.14 9.50
CA ASP A 74 3.59 -2.92 10.74
C ASP A 74 2.23 -2.94 11.45
N ALA A 75 1.53 -1.80 11.48
CA ALA A 75 0.20 -1.68 12.08
C ALA A 75 -0.87 -2.46 11.28
N LEU A 76 -0.83 -2.40 9.94
CA LEU A 76 -1.73 -3.12 9.06
C LEU A 76 -1.51 -4.64 9.18
N ALA A 77 -0.26 -5.09 9.15
CA ALA A 77 0.08 -6.50 9.32
C ALA A 77 -0.36 -7.03 10.70
N SER A 78 -0.16 -6.24 11.77
CA SER A 78 -0.66 -6.55 13.11
C SER A 78 -2.19 -6.61 13.18
N GLY A 79 -2.87 -5.87 12.29
CA GLY A 79 -4.32 -5.87 12.14
C GLY A 79 -4.88 -7.00 11.28
N GLY A 80 -4.04 -7.90 10.75
CA GLY A 80 -4.46 -8.98 9.84
C GLY A 80 -4.41 -8.63 8.36
N GLY A 81 -3.71 -7.56 7.99
CA GLY A 81 -3.43 -7.21 6.61
C GLY A 81 -2.53 -8.25 5.93
N ASP A 82 -2.86 -8.60 4.69
CA ASP A 82 -2.10 -9.55 3.89
C ASP A 82 -0.90 -8.86 3.23
N VAL A 83 0.29 -9.29 3.65
CA VAL A 83 1.58 -8.81 3.13
C VAL A 83 1.89 -9.27 1.71
N ASN A 84 1.18 -10.29 1.24
CA ASN A 84 1.28 -10.83 -0.11
C ASN A 84 -0.02 -10.63 -0.90
N ALA A 85 -0.86 -9.69 -0.48
CA ALA A 85 -2.01 -9.27 -1.28
C ALA A 85 -1.55 -8.95 -2.70
N VAL A 86 -2.40 -9.24 -3.68
CA VAL A 86 -2.16 -8.86 -5.07
C VAL A 86 -3.26 -7.89 -5.48
N ASP A 87 -2.90 -6.86 -6.25
CA ASP A 87 -3.89 -6.02 -6.89
C ASP A 87 -4.58 -6.75 -8.06
N ASP A 88 -5.69 -6.18 -8.55
CA ASP A 88 -6.46 -6.76 -9.64
C ASP A 88 -5.95 -6.29 -11.01
N ASP A 89 -5.18 -5.21 -11.06
CA ASP A 89 -4.73 -4.58 -12.30
C ASP A 89 -3.52 -5.32 -12.89
N ASN A 90 -2.48 -5.53 -12.08
CA ASN A 90 -1.21 -6.09 -12.51
C ASN A 90 -0.78 -7.34 -11.72
N LEU A 91 -1.57 -7.80 -10.75
CA LEU A 91 -1.12 -8.77 -9.75
C LEU A 91 0.15 -8.31 -9.01
N ASP A 92 0.31 -6.98 -8.89
CA ASP A 92 1.43 -6.41 -8.15
C ASP A 92 1.17 -6.64 -6.65
N THR A 93 2.24 -6.96 -5.91
CA THR A 93 2.18 -7.09 -4.45
C THR A 93 2.56 -5.77 -3.76
N PRO A 94 2.33 -5.60 -2.44
CA PRO A 94 2.81 -4.41 -1.73
C PRO A 94 4.31 -4.17 -1.93
N LEU A 95 5.10 -5.24 -2.11
CA LEU A 95 6.52 -5.14 -2.36
C LEU A 95 6.83 -4.58 -3.76
N HIS A 96 6.02 -4.90 -4.78
CA HIS A 96 6.12 -4.26 -6.10
C HIS A 96 5.85 -2.76 -5.99
N SER A 97 4.79 -2.36 -5.27
CA SER A 97 4.48 -0.94 -5.04
C SER A 97 5.59 -0.21 -4.27
N ALA A 98 6.21 -0.86 -3.27
CA ALA A 98 7.36 -0.29 -2.58
C ALA A 98 8.55 -0.09 -3.52
N ALA A 99 8.81 -1.06 -4.41
CA ALA A 99 9.91 -0.99 -5.36
C ALA A 99 9.67 0.10 -6.41
N GLU A 100 8.45 0.22 -6.93
CA GLU A 100 8.04 1.29 -7.86
C GLU A 100 8.18 2.68 -7.23
N GLY A 101 7.75 2.83 -5.97
CA GLY A 101 7.87 4.09 -5.23
C GLY A 101 9.29 4.40 -4.73
N GLY A 102 10.26 3.51 -4.91
CA GLY A 102 11.61 3.64 -4.32
C GLY A 102 11.61 3.61 -2.78
N SER A 103 10.60 3.00 -2.18
CA SER A 103 10.30 3.01 -0.75
C SER A 103 11.09 1.93 -0.01
N VAL A 104 12.35 2.24 0.31
CA VAL A 104 13.30 1.30 0.94
C VAL A 104 12.88 0.89 2.36
N SER A 105 12.28 1.80 3.13
CA SER A 105 11.87 1.54 4.51
C SER A 105 10.67 0.60 4.54
N ALA A 106 9.68 0.88 3.68
CA ALA A 106 8.52 0.02 3.49
C ALA A 106 8.90 -1.37 2.95
N ALA A 107 9.76 -1.44 1.93
CA ALA A 107 10.24 -2.71 1.39
C ALA A 107 10.92 -3.57 2.47
N ARG A 108 11.75 -2.95 3.31
CA ARG A 108 12.39 -3.63 4.44
C ARG A 108 11.38 -4.15 5.46
N ALA A 109 10.36 -3.36 5.80
CA ALA A 109 9.29 -3.78 6.71
C ALA A 109 8.53 -4.98 6.13
N LEU A 110 8.12 -4.92 4.86
CA LEU A 110 7.45 -6.01 4.16
C LEU A 110 8.28 -7.30 4.15
N VAL A 111 9.58 -7.22 3.83
CA VAL A 111 10.47 -8.39 3.85
C VAL A 111 10.59 -8.98 5.26
N ASN A 112 10.70 -8.14 6.29
CA ASN A 112 10.74 -8.60 7.67
C ASN A 112 9.43 -9.30 8.10
N LEU A 113 8.30 -8.89 7.54
CA LEU A 113 6.99 -9.50 7.76
C LEU A 113 6.75 -10.76 6.91
N GLY A 114 7.70 -11.13 6.05
CA GLY A 114 7.62 -12.34 5.22
C GLY A 114 6.99 -12.14 3.85
N ALA A 115 7.03 -10.92 3.30
CA ALA A 115 6.61 -10.68 1.92
C ALA A 115 7.47 -11.48 0.92
N SER A 116 6.82 -12.02 -0.11
CA SER A 116 7.45 -12.83 -1.14
C SER A 116 8.26 -11.96 -2.12
N LEU A 117 9.58 -12.12 -2.08
CA LEU A 117 10.51 -11.48 -3.02
C LEU A 117 10.46 -12.06 -4.44
N SER A 118 9.90 -13.26 -4.59
CA SER A 118 9.80 -13.97 -5.87
C SER A 118 8.39 -13.93 -6.46
N ALA A 119 7.46 -13.19 -5.84
CA ALA A 119 6.16 -12.94 -6.45
C ALA A 119 6.38 -12.26 -7.80
N THR A 120 5.67 -12.71 -8.83
CA THR A 120 5.75 -12.12 -10.16
C THR A 120 4.40 -11.52 -10.51
N ASN A 121 4.42 -10.33 -11.09
CA ASN A 121 3.23 -9.68 -11.60
C ASN A 121 2.79 -10.29 -12.95
N VAL A 122 1.75 -9.75 -13.59
CA VAL A 122 1.24 -10.23 -14.89
C VAL A 122 2.28 -10.22 -16.01
N ASN A 123 3.31 -9.37 -15.89
CA ASN A 123 4.41 -9.29 -16.85
C ASN A 123 5.53 -10.30 -16.55
N GLY A 124 5.37 -11.12 -15.51
CA GLY A 124 6.39 -12.07 -15.06
C GLY A 124 7.56 -11.41 -14.34
N GLN A 125 7.42 -10.16 -13.90
CA GLN A 125 8.49 -9.38 -13.28
C GLN A 125 8.43 -9.54 -11.76
N ALA A 126 9.58 -9.75 -11.14
CA ALA A 126 9.74 -9.67 -9.70
C ALA A 126 9.70 -8.19 -9.23
N PRO A 127 9.49 -7.91 -7.92
CA PRO A 127 9.37 -6.54 -7.40
C PRO A 127 10.55 -5.64 -7.78
N CYS A 128 11.77 -6.19 -7.71
CA CYS A 128 12.98 -5.46 -8.09
C CYS A 128 13.06 -5.16 -9.60
N GLU A 129 12.59 -6.09 -10.45
CA GLU A 129 12.61 -5.94 -11.91
C GLU A 129 11.53 -4.96 -12.38
N ALA A 130 10.36 -4.96 -11.71
CA ALA A 130 9.28 -4.02 -11.99
C ALA A 130 9.72 -2.56 -11.72
N ALA A 131 10.48 -2.32 -10.64
CA ALA A 131 11.05 -1.01 -10.36
C ALA A 131 12.04 -0.54 -11.44
N GLU A 132 12.88 -1.45 -11.95
CA GLU A 132 13.84 -1.13 -13.01
C GLU A 132 13.15 -0.84 -14.35
N ALA A 133 12.08 -1.56 -14.69
CA ALA A 133 11.32 -1.34 -15.92
C ALA A 133 10.57 0.01 -15.94
N ASN A 134 10.22 0.54 -14.77
CA ASN A 134 9.50 1.81 -14.63
C ASN A 134 10.44 2.99 -14.29
N ALA A 135 11.72 2.73 -14.00
CA ALA A 135 12.72 3.78 -13.87
C ALA A 135 12.82 4.54 -15.20
N PRO A 136 12.81 5.89 -15.20
CA PRO A 136 13.00 6.65 -16.42
C PRO A 136 14.35 6.23 -17.01
N SER A 137 14.30 5.55 -18.16
CA SER A 137 15.48 5.08 -18.89
C SER A 137 16.54 6.17 -18.84
N ALA A 138 17.67 5.86 -18.18
CA ALA A 138 18.76 6.80 -17.99
C ALA A 138 19.04 7.50 -19.33
N PRO A 139 19.17 8.84 -19.34
CA PRO A 139 19.36 9.54 -20.60
C PRO A 139 20.64 9.01 -21.26
N ALA A 140 20.53 8.63 -22.54
CA ALA A 140 21.48 7.82 -23.31
C ALA A 140 22.84 8.52 -23.61
N TRP A 141 23.37 9.35 -22.72
CA TRP A 141 24.64 10.07 -22.94
C TRP A 141 25.83 9.55 -22.12
N GLU A 142 25.65 8.57 -21.22
CA GLU A 142 26.80 7.79 -20.71
C GLU A 142 27.18 6.70 -21.73
N GLY A 143 27.77 7.16 -22.83
CA GLY A 143 28.20 6.33 -23.95
C GLY A 143 28.98 7.17 -24.95
N GLY A 144 30.07 7.78 -24.50
CA GLY A 144 31.00 8.53 -25.35
C GLY A 144 32.40 8.44 -24.75
N GLU A 145 33.26 7.77 -25.50
CA GLU A 145 34.68 7.46 -25.27
C GLU A 145 35.56 8.64 -24.79
#